data_AF-A0A2T7E8T7-F1
#
_entry.id   AF-A0A2T7E8T7-F1
#
_cell.length_a   1.000
_cell.length_b   1.000
_cell.length_c   1.000
_cell.angle_alpha   90.00
_cell.angle_beta   90.00
_cell.angle_gamma   90.00
#
_symmetry.space_group_name_H-M   'P 1'
#
loop_
_entity.id
_entity.type
_entity.pdbx_description
1 polymer ?
#
loop_
_entity_poly.entity_id
_entity_poly.type
_entity_poly.pdbx_seq_one_letter_code
_entity_poly.pdbx_strand_id
1 'polypeptide(L)'
;MSRGYFADISEIRKNHGKIATASKVIIPEVDAMKFPDLAVESPYGGALHLPLVVPAPQDDDVEAGDGVIPDASLVCLSFRASSQKMAESWSSPFLDAFSADKNIHVYEVSFIDSWLLSSGPVRRAFLKVMRKSNNPRRHVVYAFGDHYDFRKKLQIINFLTGYIYLVDREGRIRWQGFGSATEEELSSLTASASILLDEK
;
A
#
# COMPACT_ATOMS: atom_id res chain seq x y z
N MET A 1 -7.73 24.77 -3.50
CA MET A 1 -6.34 25.27 -3.32
C MET A 1 -5.47 24.08 -2.95
N SER A 2 -4.49 23.73 -3.78
CA SER A 2 -3.57 22.63 -3.51
C SER A 2 -2.60 23.03 -2.40
N ARG A 3 -2.52 22.23 -1.34
CA ARG A 3 -1.50 22.35 -0.31
C ARG A 3 -0.11 22.35 -0.98
N GLY A 4 0.71 23.34 -0.67
CA GLY A 4 2.03 23.50 -1.29
C GLY A 4 3.10 22.63 -0.62
N TYR A 5 4.16 22.32 -1.35
CA TYR A 5 5.31 21.53 -0.88
C TYR A 5 5.91 22.02 0.46
N PHE A 6 5.95 23.33 0.69
CA PHE A 6 6.43 23.90 1.96
C PHE A 6 5.53 23.60 3.16
N ALA A 7 4.22 23.46 2.94
CA ALA A 7 3.29 23.08 4.00
C ALA A 7 3.54 21.62 4.44
N ASP A 8 3.81 20.72 3.50
CA ASP A 8 4.14 19.32 3.77
C ASP A 8 5.43 19.18 4.58
N ILE A 9 6.48 19.93 4.22
CA ILE A 9 7.72 19.99 5.00
C ILE A 9 7.45 20.52 6.41
N SER A 10 6.64 21.57 6.54
CA SER A 10 6.38 22.19 7.84
C SER A 10 5.66 21.24 8.81
N GLU A 11 4.76 20.40 8.31
CA GLU A 11 4.03 19.41 9.10
C GLU A 11 4.93 18.27 9.55
N ILE A 12 5.73 17.71 8.64
CA ILE A 12 6.73 16.69 8.96
C ILE A 12 7.73 17.23 10.00
N ARG A 13 8.20 18.47 9.85
CA ARG A 13 9.14 19.09 10.79
C ARG A 13 8.53 19.30 12.18
N LYS A 14 7.24 19.65 12.26
CA LYS A 14 6.53 19.83 13.55
C LYS A 14 6.35 18.52 14.30
N ASN A 15 6.18 17.43 13.58
CA ASN A 15 5.78 16.13 14.11
C ASN A 15 6.91 15.08 14.04
N HIS A 16 8.17 15.52 14.09
CA HIS A 16 9.37 14.66 14.08
C HIS A 16 9.41 13.62 12.94
N GLY A 17 8.90 13.97 11.76
CA GLY A 17 8.92 13.08 10.61
C GLY A 17 7.59 12.41 10.27
N LYS A 18 6.55 12.54 11.12
CA LYS A 18 5.26 11.86 10.97
C LYS A 18 4.10 12.83 10.76
N ILE A 19 2.97 12.36 10.26
CA ILE A 19 1.74 13.17 10.14
C ILE A 19 0.71 12.83 11.23
N ALA A 20 0.73 11.59 11.73
CA ALA A 20 -0.07 11.09 12.83
C ALA A 20 0.62 9.86 13.44
N THR A 21 0.18 9.44 14.63
CA THR A 21 0.57 8.16 15.24
C THR A 21 -0.14 7.01 14.53
N ALA A 22 0.54 5.87 14.37
CA ALA A 22 -0.10 4.67 13.85
C ALA A 22 -1.22 4.16 14.79
N SER A 23 -2.10 3.33 14.24
CA SER A 23 -3.09 2.60 15.03
C SER A 23 -2.41 1.77 16.11
N LYS A 24 -2.94 1.81 17.33
CA LYS A 24 -2.41 1.00 18.45
C LYS A 24 -3.01 -0.39 18.49
N VAL A 25 -4.24 -0.51 18.01
CA VAL A 25 -5.05 -1.73 17.99
C VAL A 25 -5.71 -1.88 16.63
N ILE A 26 -6.12 -3.11 16.32
CA ILE A 26 -6.88 -3.42 15.11
C ILE A 26 -8.21 -2.66 15.11
N ILE A 27 -8.59 -2.13 13.95
CA ILE A 27 -9.86 -1.46 13.73
C ILE A 27 -10.94 -2.55 13.61
N PRO A 28 -12.03 -2.48 14.38
CA PRO A 28 -13.15 -3.40 14.27
C PRO A 28 -13.78 -3.37 12.87
N GLU A 29 -14.28 -4.50 12.38
CA GLU A 29 -14.85 -4.60 11.03
C GLU A 29 -15.98 -3.60 10.76
N VAL A 30 -16.82 -3.34 11.76
CA VAL A 30 -17.96 -2.40 11.68
C VAL A 30 -17.53 -0.95 11.45
N ASP A 31 -16.31 -0.60 11.86
CA ASP A 31 -15.73 0.73 11.72
C ASP A 31 -14.69 0.80 10.59
N ALA A 32 -14.36 -0.35 9.98
CA ALA A 32 -13.31 -0.47 8.99
C ALA A 32 -13.75 0.09 7.64
N MET A 33 -12.99 1.07 7.14
CA MET A 33 -13.19 1.61 5.81
C MET A 33 -12.71 0.62 4.73
N LYS A 34 -13.45 0.48 3.63
CA LYS A 34 -12.96 -0.25 2.46
C LYS A 34 -11.80 0.50 1.78
N PHE A 35 -10.71 -0.22 1.50
CA PHE A 35 -9.62 0.30 0.71
C PHE A 35 -10.15 0.63 -0.70
N PRO A 36 -9.97 1.87 -1.19
CA PRO A 36 -10.48 2.25 -2.50
C PRO A 36 -9.80 1.48 -3.62
N ASP A 37 -10.55 1.18 -4.69
CA ASP A 37 -9.98 0.55 -5.88
C ASP A 37 -8.81 1.37 -6.44
N LEU A 38 -7.72 0.66 -6.75
CA LEU A 38 -6.49 1.22 -7.24
C LEU A 38 -5.87 0.30 -8.30
N ALA A 39 -5.90 0.75 -9.55
CA ALA A 39 -5.20 0.11 -10.65
C ALA A 39 -3.69 0.34 -10.54
N VAL A 40 -2.91 -0.75 -10.49
CA VAL A 40 -1.45 -0.73 -10.42
C VAL A 40 -0.84 -1.67 -11.45
N GLU A 41 0.39 -1.38 -11.86
CA GLU A 41 1.14 -2.21 -12.80
C GLU A 41 2.43 -2.74 -12.19
N SER A 42 2.78 -3.96 -12.59
CA SER A 42 3.98 -4.66 -12.14
C SER A 42 5.12 -4.57 -13.16
N PRO A 43 6.39 -4.42 -12.73
CA PRO A 43 7.57 -4.59 -13.58
C PRO A 43 7.69 -5.98 -14.23
N TYR A 44 6.98 -6.97 -13.70
CA TYR A 44 6.91 -8.32 -14.26
C TYR A 44 5.92 -8.43 -15.42
N GLY A 45 5.17 -7.35 -15.70
CA GLY A 45 4.02 -7.36 -16.60
C GLY A 45 2.72 -7.61 -15.84
N GLY A 46 1.62 -7.16 -16.44
CA GLY A 46 0.28 -7.27 -15.87
C GLY A 46 -0.16 -6.02 -15.11
N ALA A 47 -1.45 -5.70 -15.29
CA ALA A 47 -2.18 -4.77 -14.43
C ALA A 47 -2.92 -5.59 -13.36
N LEU A 48 -2.98 -5.06 -12.15
CA LEU A 48 -3.76 -5.64 -11.05
C LEU A 48 -4.51 -4.51 -10.33
N HIS A 49 -5.61 -4.87 -9.68
CA HIS A 49 -6.40 -3.95 -8.87
C HIS A 49 -6.22 -4.26 -7.39
N LEU A 50 -5.96 -3.23 -6.59
CA LEU A 50 -5.94 -3.30 -5.13
C LEU A 50 -7.24 -2.70 -4.56
N PRO A 51 -7.84 -3.28 -3.51
CA PRO A 51 -7.40 -4.50 -2.83
C PRO A 51 -7.69 -5.74 -3.69
N LEU A 52 -6.88 -6.81 -3.55
CA LEU A 52 -7.20 -8.08 -4.19
C LEU A 52 -8.37 -8.72 -3.43
N VAL A 53 -9.55 -8.66 -4.01
CA VAL A 53 -10.78 -9.23 -3.43
C VAL A 53 -11.33 -10.26 -4.41
N VAL A 54 -11.93 -11.34 -3.89
CA VAL A 54 -12.73 -12.27 -4.73
C VAL A 54 -13.86 -11.43 -5.33
N PRO A 55 -14.00 -11.31 -6.66
CA PRO A 55 -15.22 -10.76 -7.23
C PRO A 55 -16.39 -11.60 -6.71
N ALA A 56 -17.45 -10.96 -6.19
CA ALA A 56 -18.71 -11.69 -6.01
C ALA A 56 -19.06 -12.36 -7.35
N PRO A 57 -19.58 -13.60 -7.38
CA PRO A 57 -19.88 -14.27 -8.64
C PRO A 57 -20.86 -13.38 -9.41
N GLN A 58 -20.34 -12.70 -10.42
CA GLN A 58 -21.09 -11.99 -11.44
C GLN A 58 -20.73 -12.69 -12.73
N ASP A 59 -21.77 -13.09 -13.45
CA ASP A 59 -21.70 -13.76 -14.75
C ASP A 59 -20.98 -12.86 -15.75
N ASP A 60 -19.65 -12.91 -15.80
CA ASP A 60 -18.86 -12.56 -16.97
C ASP A 60 -17.42 -13.08 -16.80
N ASP A 61 -17.04 -13.95 -17.72
CA ASP A 61 -15.75 -14.61 -17.84
C ASP A 61 -14.60 -13.59 -17.93
N VAL A 62 -13.97 -13.29 -16.80
CA VAL A 62 -12.61 -12.76 -16.78
C VAL A 62 -11.76 -13.80 -16.08
N GLU A 63 -10.87 -14.45 -16.84
CA GLU A 63 -9.88 -15.40 -16.34
C GLU A 63 -9.13 -14.79 -15.15
N ALA A 64 -9.60 -15.13 -13.96
CA ALA A 64 -8.89 -14.88 -12.73
C ALA A 64 -7.63 -15.74 -12.80
N GLY A 65 -6.50 -15.10 -13.12
CA GLY A 65 -5.19 -15.71 -12.93
C GLY A 65 -5.13 -16.32 -11.54
N ASP A 66 -4.49 -17.49 -11.44
CA ASP A 66 -4.32 -18.40 -10.30
C ASP A 66 -3.77 -17.72 -9.02
N GLY A 67 -4.49 -16.72 -8.54
CA GLY A 67 -4.09 -15.78 -7.52
C GLY A 67 -4.74 -16.18 -6.22
N VAL A 68 -3.97 -16.84 -5.36
CA VAL A 68 -4.34 -17.03 -3.96
C VAL A 68 -4.57 -15.65 -3.36
N ILE A 69 -5.82 -15.37 -2.96
CA ILE A 69 -6.16 -14.13 -2.27
C ILE A 69 -5.60 -14.24 -0.85
N PRO A 70 -4.70 -13.33 -0.46
CA PRO A 70 -4.10 -13.34 0.87
C PRO A 70 -5.15 -13.04 1.93
N ASP A 71 -4.98 -13.61 3.13
CA ASP A 71 -5.87 -13.36 4.27
C ASP A 71 -5.62 -11.96 4.85
N ALA A 72 -4.38 -11.48 4.74
CA ALA A 72 -4.00 -10.11 5.06
C ALA A 72 -2.96 -9.58 4.07
N SER A 73 -3.09 -8.32 3.69
CA SER A 73 -2.15 -7.61 2.82
C SER A 73 -1.64 -6.34 3.48
N LEU A 74 -0.32 -6.15 3.50
CA LEU A 74 0.26 -4.86 3.85
C LEU A 74 0.41 -4.00 2.59
N VAL A 75 -0.28 -2.88 2.53
CA VAL A 75 -0.23 -1.94 1.41
C VAL A 75 0.54 -0.69 1.84
N CYS A 76 1.71 -0.50 1.27
CA CYS A 76 2.59 0.64 1.52
C CYS A 76 2.55 1.62 0.35
N LEU A 77 1.98 2.80 0.54
CA LEU A 77 1.84 3.83 -0.48
C LEU A 77 2.95 4.87 -0.37
N SER A 78 3.60 5.15 -1.50
CA SER A 78 4.68 6.11 -1.63
C SER A 78 4.45 7.04 -2.82
N PHE A 79 4.48 8.36 -2.58
CA PHE A 79 4.27 9.37 -3.62
C PHE A 79 5.59 10.01 -4.07
N ARG A 80 6.65 9.87 -3.26
CA ARG A 80 8.01 10.33 -3.56
C ARG A 80 9.07 9.35 -3.08
N ALA A 81 10.31 9.55 -3.55
CA ALA A 81 11.46 8.76 -3.12
C ALA A 81 11.70 8.79 -1.59
N SER A 82 11.38 9.91 -0.92
CA SER A 82 11.47 10.01 0.55
C SER A 82 10.47 9.06 1.24
N SER A 83 9.23 9.02 0.78
CA SER A 83 8.19 8.13 1.31
C SER A 83 8.47 6.65 0.99
N GLN A 84 9.21 6.36 -0.09
CA GLN A 84 9.59 4.98 -0.42
C GLN A 84 10.50 4.37 0.64
N LYS A 85 11.51 5.12 1.11
CA LYS A 85 12.38 4.66 2.22
C LYS A 85 11.60 4.46 3.51
N MET A 86 10.59 5.31 3.75
CA MET A 86 9.67 5.15 4.88
C MET A 86 8.89 3.84 4.72
N ALA A 87 8.27 3.59 3.58
CA ALA A 87 7.58 2.33 3.28
C ALA A 87 8.46 1.09 3.48
N GLU A 88 9.71 1.13 3.01
CA GLU A 88 10.69 0.03 3.17
C GLU A 88 10.99 -0.30 4.65
N SER A 89 10.90 0.70 5.55
CA SER A 89 11.09 0.50 7.00
C SER A 89 9.96 -0.28 7.67
N TRP A 90 8.80 -0.40 7.01
CA TRP A 90 7.67 -1.22 7.46
C TRP A 90 7.64 -2.57 6.76
N SER A 91 7.77 -2.56 5.43
CA SER A 91 7.59 -3.76 4.60
C SER A 91 8.64 -4.83 4.88
N SER A 92 9.90 -4.44 5.07
CA SER A 92 10.99 -5.42 5.25
C SER A 92 10.84 -6.17 6.58
N PRO A 93 10.73 -5.49 7.75
CA PRO A 93 10.54 -6.19 9.02
C PRO A 93 9.24 -6.98 9.08
N PHE A 94 8.17 -6.50 8.44
CA PHE A 94 6.90 -7.21 8.39
C PHE A 94 6.98 -8.52 7.59
N LEU A 95 7.63 -8.49 6.42
CA LEU A 95 7.87 -9.70 5.63
C LEU A 95 8.74 -10.72 6.36
N ASP A 96 9.73 -10.24 7.12
CA ASP A 96 10.61 -11.09 7.91
C ASP A 96 9.84 -11.75 9.07
N ALA A 97 8.98 -10.99 9.76
CA ALA A 97 8.15 -11.48 10.86
C ALA A 97 7.16 -12.59 10.42
N PHE A 98 6.58 -12.45 9.22
CA PHE A 98 5.64 -13.42 8.66
C PHE A 98 6.28 -14.29 7.57
N SER A 99 7.59 -14.53 7.66
CA SER A 99 8.33 -15.24 6.61
C SER A 99 7.84 -16.67 6.36
N ALA A 100 7.20 -17.31 7.35
CA ALA A 100 6.60 -18.64 7.24
C ALA A 100 5.17 -18.65 6.65
N ASP A 101 4.45 -17.52 6.71
CA ASP A 101 3.03 -17.44 6.35
C ASP A 101 2.84 -17.10 4.87
N LYS A 102 2.31 -18.08 4.12
CA LYS A 102 2.09 -17.92 2.66
C LYS A 102 0.91 -17.01 2.33
N ASN A 103 0.03 -16.75 3.29
CA ASN A 103 -1.21 -16.00 3.09
C ASN A 103 -1.04 -14.49 3.34
N ILE A 104 0.19 -14.01 3.54
CA ILE A 104 0.51 -12.59 3.69
C ILE A 104 1.25 -12.08 2.47
N HIS A 105 0.70 -11.03 1.87
CA HIS A 105 1.32 -10.32 0.76
C HIS A 105 1.64 -8.88 1.17
N VAL A 106 2.69 -8.32 0.56
CA VAL A 106 3.08 -6.92 0.75
C VAL A 106 3.14 -6.22 -0.58
N TYR A 107 2.39 -5.13 -0.71
CA TYR A 107 2.31 -4.29 -1.89
C TYR A 107 2.99 -2.95 -1.63
N GLU A 108 4.13 -2.73 -2.26
CA GLU A 108 4.82 -1.43 -2.27
C GLU A 108 4.38 -0.65 -3.50
N VAL A 109 3.44 0.26 -3.31
CA VAL A 109 2.83 1.06 -4.38
C VAL A 109 3.55 2.40 -4.51
N SER A 110 4.18 2.63 -5.66
CA SER A 110 4.77 3.93 -6.00
C SER A 110 3.88 4.69 -6.97
N PHE A 111 3.45 5.89 -6.58
CA PHE A 111 2.62 6.77 -7.41
C PHE A 111 3.49 7.59 -8.36
N ILE A 112 3.12 7.59 -9.63
CA ILE A 112 3.77 8.34 -10.71
C ILE A 112 2.75 9.33 -11.27
N ASP A 113 2.82 10.57 -10.81
CA ASP A 113 1.93 11.67 -11.19
C ASP A 113 2.39 12.43 -12.44
N SER A 114 3.59 12.11 -12.95
CA SER A 114 4.13 12.73 -14.16
C SER A 114 3.36 12.24 -15.40
N TRP A 115 2.67 13.17 -16.05
CA TRP A 115 1.96 12.94 -17.31
C TRP A 115 2.87 12.33 -18.39
N LEU A 116 4.13 12.76 -18.44
CA LEU A 116 5.12 12.26 -19.41
C LEU A 116 5.46 10.79 -19.15
N LEU A 117 5.68 10.43 -17.88
CA LEU A 117 5.96 9.04 -17.47
C LEU A 117 4.73 8.14 -17.58
N SER A 118 3.54 8.72 -17.60
CA SER A 118 2.27 8.01 -17.76
C SER A 118 1.94 7.69 -19.23
N SER A 119 2.68 8.24 -20.20
CA SER A 119 2.48 7.92 -21.62
C SER A 119 2.86 6.46 -21.93
N GLY A 120 2.06 5.76 -22.73
CA GLY A 120 2.18 4.29 -22.91
C GLY A 120 3.58 3.77 -23.28
N PRO A 121 4.32 4.38 -24.24
CA PRO A 121 5.69 3.96 -24.55
C PRO A 121 6.68 4.21 -23.39
N VAL A 122 6.58 5.36 -22.73
CA VAL A 122 7.49 5.75 -21.62
C VAL A 122 7.20 4.91 -20.38
N ARG A 123 5.92 4.71 -20.05
CA ARG A 123 5.45 3.83 -18.96
C ARG A 123 6.03 2.42 -19.10
N ARG A 124 5.95 1.83 -20.29
CA ARG A 124 6.52 0.50 -20.58
C ARG A 124 8.05 0.48 -20.46
N ALA A 125 8.72 1.51 -20.95
CA ALA A 125 10.18 1.62 -20.82
C ALA A 125 10.60 1.76 -19.35
N PHE A 126 9.91 2.62 -18.59
CA PHE A 126 10.11 2.83 -17.16
C PHE A 126 9.99 1.51 -16.39
N LEU A 127 8.89 0.77 -16.56
CA LEU A 127 8.66 -0.50 -15.87
C LEU A 127 9.74 -1.57 -16.15
N LYS A 128 10.36 -1.56 -17.34
CA LYS A 128 11.47 -2.49 -17.66
C LYS A 128 12.75 -2.19 -16.87
N VAL A 129 12.96 -0.95 -16.48
CA VAL A 129 14.16 -0.48 -15.76
C VAL A 129 13.97 -0.56 -14.24
N MET A 130 12.72 -0.56 -13.76
CA MET A 130 12.43 -0.54 -12.34
C MET A 130 12.83 -1.81 -11.59
N ARG A 131 13.11 -1.65 -10.30
CA ARG A 131 13.49 -2.74 -9.40
C ARG A 131 12.41 -3.82 -9.41
N LYS A 132 12.89 -5.04 -9.61
CA LYS A 132 12.16 -6.29 -9.44
C LYS A 132 12.42 -6.81 -8.03
N SER A 133 11.39 -7.37 -7.40
CA SER A 133 11.51 -7.98 -6.07
C SER A 133 11.84 -9.47 -6.19
N ASN A 134 12.93 -9.91 -5.57
CA ASN A 134 13.25 -11.33 -5.54
C ASN A 134 12.36 -12.14 -4.58
N ASN A 135 11.54 -11.48 -3.76
CA ASN A 135 10.60 -12.14 -2.86
C ASN A 135 9.22 -12.22 -3.53
N PRO A 136 8.64 -13.42 -3.72
CA PRO A 136 7.37 -13.60 -4.41
C PRO A 136 6.18 -12.95 -3.71
N ARG A 137 6.28 -12.69 -2.39
CA ARG A 137 5.24 -12.03 -1.58
C ARG A 137 5.40 -10.52 -1.50
N ARG A 138 6.49 -9.98 -2.01
CA ARG A 138 6.75 -8.54 -2.05
C ARG A 138 6.53 -8.05 -3.47
N HIS A 139 5.41 -7.39 -3.68
CA HIS A 139 4.99 -6.85 -4.96
C HIS A 139 5.35 -5.36 -5.03
N VAL A 140 6.38 -5.03 -5.81
CA VAL A 140 6.72 -3.64 -6.11
C VAL A 140 5.90 -3.23 -7.33
N VAL A 141 4.94 -2.32 -7.15
CA VAL A 141 3.92 -1.97 -8.15
C VAL A 141 3.79 -0.44 -8.30
N TYR A 142 3.26 -0.01 -9.43
CA TYR A 142 3.25 1.40 -9.83
C TYR A 142 1.85 1.86 -10.22
N ALA A 143 1.40 2.96 -9.62
CA ALA A 143 0.14 3.61 -9.93
C ALA A 143 0.41 4.86 -10.78
N PHE A 144 0.00 4.86 -12.04
CA PHE A 144 0.22 5.98 -12.97
C PHE A 144 -1.03 6.85 -13.08
N GLY A 145 -0.88 8.18 -13.15
CA GLY A 145 -1.99 9.14 -13.25
C GLY A 145 -2.15 10.05 -12.03
N ASP A 146 -3.25 10.79 -11.95
CA ASP A 146 -3.44 11.86 -10.95
C ASP A 146 -3.94 11.39 -9.57
N HIS A 147 -4.53 10.19 -9.48
CA HIS A 147 -5.04 9.52 -8.27
C HIS A 147 -5.76 10.46 -7.30
N TYR A 148 -6.45 11.50 -7.81
CA TYR A 148 -7.02 12.54 -6.96
C TYR A 148 -8.15 11.99 -6.07
N ASP A 149 -9.08 11.25 -6.67
CA ASP A 149 -10.23 10.68 -5.94
C ASP A 149 -9.80 9.61 -4.94
N PHE A 150 -8.82 8.78 -5.32
CA PHE A 150 -8.21 7.80 -4.42
C PHE A 150 -7.63 8.47 -3.17
N ARG A 151 -6.80 9.50 -3.37
CA ARG A 151 -6.18 10.26 -2.27
C ARG A 151 -7.23 10.93 -1.39
N LYS A 152 -8.29 11.47 -1.98
CA LYS A 152 -9.37 12.13 -1.24
C LYS A 152 -10.12 11.14 -0.33
N LYS A 153 -10.39 9.92 -0.80
CA LYS A 153 -11.07 8.88 0.02
C LYS A 153 -10.24 8.51 1.25
N LEU A 154 -8.93 8.35 1.10
CA LEU A 154 -8.00 8.01 2.19
C LEU A 154 -7.47 9.22 2.98
N GLN A 155 -7.96 10.44 2.68
CA GLN A 155 -7.47 11.68 3.30
C GLN A 155 -5.94 11.85 3.18
N ILE A 156 -5.36 11.42 2.06
CA ILE A 156 -3.93 11.56 1.77
C ILE A 156 -3.66 12.99 1.33
N ILE A 157 -2.99 13.73 2.21
CA ILE A 157 -2.70 15.16 2.02
C ILE A 157 -1.20 15.42 1.81
N ASN A 158 -0.31 14.68 2.49
CA ASN A 158 1.13 14.94 2.50
C ASN A 158 1.89 13.89 1.69
N PHE A 159 2.39 14.26 0.51
CA PHE A 159 3.05 13.30 -0.40
C PHE A 159 4.50 12.99 -0.04
N LEU A 160 5.05 13.62 1.00
CA LEU A 160 6.41 13.36 1.46
C LEU A 160 6.45 12.21 2.48
N THR A 161 5.29 11.80 2.98
CA THR A 161 5.09 10.75 3.97
C THR A 161 4.64 9.45 3.32
N GLY A 162 5.16 8.31 3.81
CA GLY A 162 4.65 6.99 3.46
C GLY A 162 3.38 6.68 4.24
N TYR A 163 2.40 6.07 3.57
CA TYR A 163 1.13 5.65 4.18
C TYR A 163 1.04 4.13 4.17
N ILE A 164 0.80 3.53 5.32
CA ILE A 164 0.84 2.09 5.51
C ILE A 164 -0.55 1.63 5.92
N TYR A 165 -1.10 0.64 5.24
CA TYR A 165 -2.41 0.09 5.53
C TYR A 165 -2.32 -1.43 5.62
N LEU A 166 -2.81 -2.00 6.72
CA LEU A 166 -3.09 -3.43 6.78
C LEU A 166 -4.53 -3.63 6.30
N VAL A 167 -4.67 -4.44 5.26
CA VAL A 167 -5.94 -4.70 4.59
C VAL A 167 -6.29 -6.17 4.78
N ASP A 168 -7.51 -6.47 5.22
CA ASP A 168 -7.99 -7.85 5.33
C ASP A 168 -8.41 -8.45 3.98
N ARG A 169 -8.76 -9.73 4.00
CA ARG A 169 -9.27 -10.49 2.85
C ARG A 169 -10.47 -9.84 2.15
N GLU A 170 -11.28 -9.07 2.87
CA GLU A 170 -12.45 -8.38 2.31
C GLU A 170 -12.12 -7.00 1.73
N GLY A 171 -10.84 -6.59 1.78
CA GLY A 171 -10.40 -5.30 1.29
C GLY A 171 -10.67 -4.15 2.27
N ARG A 172 -10.88 -4.42 3.56
CA ARG A 172 -11.09 -3.39 4.59
C ARG A 172 -9.78 -3.04 5.27
N ILE A 173 -9.59 -1.75 5.56
CA ILE A 173 -8.43 -1.24 6.28
C ILE A 173 -8.62 -1.53 7.77
N ARG A 174 -7.81 -2.46 8.29
CA ARG A 174 -7.87 -2.94 9.69
C ARG A 174 -6.77 -2.33 10.55
N TRP A 175 -5.77 -1.69 9.97
CA TRP A 175 -4.74 -0.96 10.69
C TRP A 175 -4.08 0.08 9.76
N GLN A 176 -3.60 1.20 10.31
CA GLN A 176 -2.92 2.24 9.55
C GLN A 176 -1.69 2.80 10.27
N GLY A 177 -0.67 3.18 9.49
CA GLY A 177 0.57 3.76 9.97
C GLY A 177 1.11 4.82 9.00
N PHE A 178 1.98 5.69 9.49
CA PHE A 178 2.47 6.84 8.73
C PHE A 178 3.94 7.14 9.01
N GLY A 179 4.67 7.56 7.98
CA GLY A 179 6.08 7.95 8.10
C GLY A 179 6.99 6.74 8.27
N SER A 180 8.14 6.91 8.93
CA SER A 180 9.04 5.80 9.25
C SER A 180 8.54 4.99 10.44
N ALA A 181 8.75 3.68 10.40
CA ALA A 181 8.36 2.77 11.46
C ALA A 181 9.13 3.02 12.76
N THR A 182 8.44 2.88 13.91
CA THR A 182 9.10 2.66 15.21
C THR A 182 8.87 1.23 15.67
N GLU A 183 9.67 0.76 16.63
CA GLU A 183 9.56 -0.61 17.15
C GLU A 183 8.18 -0.89 17.76
N GLU A 184 7.58 0.09 18.45
CA GLU A 184 6.25 -0.05 19.04
C GLU A 184 5.16 -0.19 17.97
N GLU A 185 5.28 0.55 16.87
CA GLU A 185 4.30 0.49 15.78
C GLU A 185 4.46 -0.79 14.96
N LEU A 186 5.69 -1.26 14.75
CA LEU A 186 5.93 -2.59 14.16
C LEU A 186 5.34 -3.69 15.02
N SER A 187 5.48 -3.60 16.35
CA SER A 187 4.87 -4.56 17.27
C SER A 187 3.34 -4.55 17.18
N SER A 188 2.73 -3.37 17.12
CA SER A 188 1.28 -3.21 16.94
C SER A 188 0.79 -3.75 15.58
N LEU A 189 1.53 -3.48 14.50
CA LEU A 189 1.24 -3.96 13.16
C LEU A 189 1.28 -5.49 13.11
N THR A 190 2.35 -6.10 13.63
CA THR A 190 2.51 -7.56 13.66
C THR A 190 1.41 -8.20 14.50
N ALA A 191 1.11 -7.67 15.69
CA ALA A 191 0.03 -8.18 16.52
C ALA A 191 -1.33 -8.10 15.81
N SER A 192 -1.61 -6.99 15.12
CA SER A 192 -2.86 -6.82 14.37
C SER A 192 -2.94 -7.77 13.18
N ALA A 193 -1.83 -8.01 12.48
CA ALA A 193 -1.78 -8.96 11.38
C ALA A 193 -1.97 -10.41 11.85
N SER A 194 -1.38 -10.81 12.99
CA SER A 194 -1.62 -12.13 13.58
C SER A 194 -3.11 -12.36 13.88
N ILE A 195 -3.80 -11.36 14.44
CA ILE A 195 -5.25 -11.45 14.68
C ILE A 195 -6.01 -11.72 13.38
N LEU A 196 -5.68 -11.03 12.28
CA LEU A 196 -6.33 -11.25 10.98
C LEU A 196 -6.09 -12.64 10.39
N LEU A 197 -4.93 -13.24 10.63
CA LEU A 197 -4.65 -14.61 10.18
C LEU A 197 -5.42 -15.66 10.98
N ASP A 198 -5.74 -15.36 12.23
CA ASP A 198 -6.50 -16.23 13.13
C ASP A 198 -8.03 -16.11 12.92
N GLU A 199 -8.53 -14.99 12.38
CA GLU A 199 -9.96 -14.67 12.11
C GLU A 199 -10.64 -15.54 11.02
N LYS A 200 -10.22 -16.79 10.78
CA LYS A 200 -10.71 -17.69 9.70
C LYS A 200 -12.23 -17.85 9.61
#